data_AF-A0A858X845-F1
#
_entry.id   AF-A0A858X845-F1
#
_cell.length_a   1.000
_cell.length_b   1.000
_cell.length_c   1.000
_cell.angle_alpha   90.00
_cell.angle_beta   90.00
_cell.angle_gamma   90.00
#
_symmetry.space_group_name_H-M   'P 1'
#
loop_
_entity.id
_entity.type
_entity.pdbx_description
1 polymer ?
#
loop_
_entity_poly.entity_id
_entity_poly.type
_entity_poly.pdbx_seq_one_letter_code
_entity_poly.pdbx_strand_id
1 'polypeptide(L)'
;MEITVCDCFDDDDDDVTDKVLMTPEMIKRMRSIEHSLPGQPVPSETWAIFLGEASGSLPWGYLERLMRCRQIAGDWSRHMRIFRPHQRARTSLSCL
;
A
#
# COMPACT_ATOMS: atom_id res chain seq x y z
N MET A 1 -47.12 -4.92 -20.08
CA MET A 1 -46.25 -4.20 -19.12
C MET A 1 -44.84 -4.52 -19.53
N GLU A 2 -44.28 -3.69 -20.40
CA GLU A 2 -42.87 -3.77 -20.78
C GLU A 2 -42.05 -3.21 -19.64
N ILE A 3 -41.11 -4.02 -19.13
CA ILE A 3 -40.12 -3.58 -18.15
C ILE A 3 -38.97 -2.99 -18.98
N THR A 4 -38.92 -1.66 -19.06
CA THR A 4 -37.74 -0.94 -19.54
C THR A 4 -36.60 -1.20 -18.57
N VAL A 5 -35.67 -2.05 -18.98
CA VAL A 5 -34.39 -2.24 -18.30
C VAL A 5 -33.66 -0.92 -18.40
N CYS A 6 -33.43 -0.28 -17.24
CA CYS A 6 -32.73 0.99 -17.14
C CYS A 6 -31.26 0.77 -17.53
N ASP A 7 -30.97 1.11 -18.78
CA ASP A 7 -29.66 1.05 -19.43
C ASP A 7 -28.77 2.23 -18.97
N CYS A 8 -28.56 2.34 -17.65
CA CYS A 8 -27.77 3.42 -17.03
C CYS A 8 -26.64 2.90 -16.14
N PHE A 9 -26.30 1.61 -16.24
CA PHE A 9 -25.10 1.03 -15.63
C PHE A 9 -24.10 0.69 -16.73
N ASP A 10 -23.78 1.67 -17.56
CA ASP A 10 -22.53 1.72 -18.31
C ASP A 10 -21.51 2.40 -17.41
N ASP A 11 -21.14 1.74 -16.31
CA ASP A 11 -20.04 2.16 -15.42
C ASP A 11 -18.74 1.66 -16.06
N ASP A 12 -18.44 2.21 -17.23
CA ASP A 12 -17.15 2.08 -17.93
C ASP A 12 -16.09 2.93 -17.22
N ASP A 13 -15.98 2.74 -15.89
CA ASP A 13 -14.88 3.24 -15.05
C ASP A 13 -13.95 2.06 -14.73
N ASP A 14 -13.63 1.30 -15.77
CA ASP A 14 -12.49 0.37 -15.81
C ASP A 14 -11.16 1.15 -15.94
N ASP A 15 -11.08 2.36 -15.37
CA ASP A 15 -9.80 2.95 -14.98
C ASP A 15 -9.35 2.19 -13.73
N VAL A 16 -8.85 0.97 -13.98
CA VAL A 16 -8.12 0.14 -13.02
C VAL A 16 -6.84 0.89 -12.69
N THR A 17 -6.98 1.98 -11.94
CA THR A 17 -5.93 2.79 -11.35
C THR A 17 -5.07 1.83 -10.57
N ASP A 18 -4.00 1.38 -11.24
CA ASP A 18 -3.01 0.39 -10.85
C ASP A 18 -3.06 0.17 -9.35
N LYS A 19 -3.97 -0.72 -8.89
CA LYS A 19 -4.36 -0.77 -7.48
C LYS A 19 -3.12 -1.24 -6.77
N VAL A 20 -2.37 -0.30 -6.18
CA VAL A 20 -1.10 -0.59 -5.53
C VAL A 20 -1.43 -1.49 -4.35
N LEU A 21 -1.37 -2.79 -4.60
CA LEU A 21 -1.58 -3.82 -3.62
C LEU A 21 -0.51 -3.61 -2.56
N MET A 22 -0.96 -3.52 -1.32
CA MET A 22 -0.04 -3.35 -0.20
C MET A 22 0.80 -4.61 -0.05
N THR A 23 2.06 -4.52 -0.42
CA THR A 23 3.00 -5.63 -0.25
C THR A 23 3.42 -5.74 1.21
N PRO A 24 3.86 -6.92 1.68
CA PRO A 24 4.37 -7.08 3.05
C PRO A 24 5.51 -6.10 3.40
N GLU A 25 6.39 -5.83 2.43
CA GLU A 25 7.48 -4.86 2.58
C GLU A 25 6.95 -3.43 2.75
N MET A 26 5.91 -3.06 2.00
CA MET A 26 5.25 -1.76 2.13
C MET A 26 4.57 -1.63 3.50
N ILE A 27 3.89 -2.66 3.98
CA ILE A 27 3.26 -2.68 5.32
C ILE A 27 4.33 -2.52 6.41
N LYS A 28 5.43 -3.29 6.33
CA LYS A 28 6.56 -3.20 7.26
C LYS A 28 7.15 -1.79 7.28
N ARG A 29 7.31 -1.17 6.10
CA ARG A 29 7.82 0.20 5.97
C ARG A 29 6.84 1.22 6.55
N MET A 30 5.55 1.09 6.26
CA MET A 30 4.52 1.97 6.82
C MET A 30 4.51 1.91 8.35
N ARG A 31 4.62 0.72 8.95
CA ARG A 31 4.75 0.57 10.41
C ARG A 31 6.01 1.25 10.96
N SER A 32 7.15 1.10 10.27
CA SER A 32 8.38 1.80 10.66
C SER A 32 8.25 3.32 10.58
N ILE A 33 7.56 3.86 9.56
CA ILE A 33 7.28 5.29 9.43
C ILE A 33 6.36 5.73 10.56
N GLU A 34 5.28 4.99 10.83
CA GLU A 34 4.31 5.29 11.87
C GLU A 34 4.97 5.40 13.25
N HIS A 35 5.85 4.45 13.60
CA HIS A 35 6.62 4.47 14.84
C HIS A 35 7.57 5.67 14.98
N SER A 36 7.96 6.30 13.86
CA SER A 36 8.83 7.48 13.87
C SER A 36 8.05 8.80 14.00
N LEU A 37 6.73 8.76 13.84
CA LEU A 37 5.88 9.95 13.94
C LEU A 37 5.50 10.23 15.40
N PRO A 38 5.55 11.48 15.86
CA PRO A 38 5.12 11.84 17.20
C PRO A 38 3.62 11.58 17.41
N GLY A 39 3.22 11.44 18.68
CA GLY A 39 1.83 11.23 19.08
C GLY A 39 1.53 9.78 19.49
N GLN A 40 0.24 9.49 19.66
CA GLN A 40 -0.22 8.17 20.06
C GLN A 40 -0.08 7.18 18.89
N PRO A 41 0.50 5.99 19.12
CA PRO A 41 0.59 4.97 18.09
C PRO A 41 -0.80 4.48 17.68
N VAL A 42 -0.92 4.11 16.41
CA VAL A 42 -2.16 3.54 15.87
C VAL A 42 -2.42 2.16 16.50
N PRO A 43 -3.63 1.90 17.06
CA PRO A 43 -3.97 0.58 17.62
C PRO A 43 -3.85 -0.55 16.59
N SER A 44 -3.55 -1.77 17.06
CA SER A 44 -3.43 -2.94 16.19
C SER A 44 -4.72 -3.29 15.46
N GLU A 45 -5.87 -3.11 16.09
CA GLU A 45 -7.18 -3.32 15.48
C GLU A 45 -7.43 -2.37 14.31
N THR A 46 -7.07 -1.09 14.47
CA THR A 46 -7.14 -0.08 13.42
C THR A 46 -6.27 -0.45 12.22
N TRP A 47 -5.10 -1.05 12.47
CA TRP A 47 -4.27 -1.63 11.40
C TRP A 47 -4.96 -2.78 10.69
N ALA A 48 -5.56 -3.72 11.42
CA ALA A 48 -6.26 -4.87 10.82
C ALA A 48 -7.44 -4.40 9.95
N ILE A 49 -8.21 -3.40 10.39
CA ILE A 49 -9.30 -2.82 9.60
C ILE A 49 -8.74 -2.11 8.35
N PHE A 50 -7.67 -1.32 8.48
CA PHE A 50 -7.06 -0.62 7.35
C PHE A 50 -6.47 -1.57 6.30
N LEU A 51 -5.95 -2.72 6.71
CA LEU A 51 -5.43 -3.76 5.84
C LEU A 51 -6.53 -4.66 5.24
N GLY A 52 -7.80 -4.48 5.66
CA GLY A 52 -8.91 -5.33 5.26
C GLY A 52 -8.92 -6.72 5.89
N GLU A 53 -8.10 -6.95 6.93
CA GLU A 53 -8.05 -8.19 7.71
C GLU A 53 -9.23 -8.29 8.70
N ALA A 54 -9.80 -7.15 9.06
CA ALA A 54 -11.00 -7.03 9.90
C ALA A 54 -11.98 -6.02 9.28
N SER A 55 -13.25 -6.12 9.65
CA SER A 55 -14.28 -5.13 9.28
C SER A 55 -14.53 -4.16 10.43
N GLY A 56 -14.79 -2.89 10.12
CA GLY A 56 -15.11 -1.89 11.13
C GLY A 56 -14.94 -0.46 10.61
N SER A 57 -15.12 0.52 11.50
CA SER A 57 -14.93 1.94 11.20
C SER A 57 -13.60 2.44 11.72
N LEU A 58 -12.89 3.21 10.91
CA LEU A 58 -11.65 3.88 11.30
C LEU A 58 -11.94 5.31 11.76
N PRO A 59 -11.50 5.73 12.96
CA PRO A 59 -11.49 7.13 13.33
C PRO A 59 -10.67 7.96 12.33
N TRP A 60 -11.19 9.13 11.95
CA TRP A 60 -10.60 9.96 10.89
C TRP A 60 -9.11 10.26 11.10
N GLY A 61 -8.72 10.66 12.32
CA GLY A 61 -7.32 10.99 12.61
C GLY A 61 -6.35 9.81 12.44
N TYR A 62 -6.81 8.58 12.68
CA TYR A 62 -5.98 7.40 12.40
C TYR A 62 -5.93 7.08 10.91
N LEU A 63 -7.04 7.25 10.19
CA LEU A 63 -7.07 7.07 8.74
C LEU A 63 -6.12 8.03 8.04
N GLU A 64 -6.14 9.33 8.38
CA GLU A 64 -5.24 10.33 7.81
C GLU A 64 -3.77 9.98 8.07
N ARG A 65 -3.44 9.57 9.30
CA ARG A 65 -2.09 9.16 9.68
C ARG A 65 -1.62 7.96 8.84
N LEU A 66 -2.44 6.92 8.71
CA LEU A 66 -2.13 5.72 7.94
C LEU A 66 -2.00 6.02 6.43
N MET A 67 -2.88 6.87 5.88
CA MET A 67 -2.81 7.30 4.48
C MET A 67 -1.53 8.09 4.20
N ARG A 68 -1.09 8.94 5.13
CA ARG A 68 0.20 9.64 5.02
C ARG A 68 1.39 8.68 5.05
N CYS A 69 1.38 7.70 5.95
CA CYS A 69 2.39 6.64 5.97
C CYS A 69 2.42 5.85 4.65
N ARG A 70 1.24 5.54 4.08
CA ARG A 70 1.08 4.84 2.80
C ARG A 70 1.70 5.62 1.65
N GLN A 71 1.41 6.92 1.57
CA GLN A 71 1.94 7.80 0.52
C GLN A 71 3.47 7.84 0.56
N ILE A 72 4.05 8.07 1.74
CA ILE A 72 5.51 8.11 1.92
C ILE A 72 6.17 6.77 1.55
N ALA A 73 5.56 5.64 1.96
CA ALA A 73 6.07 4.31 1.62
C ALA A 73 5.97 4.01 0.11
N GLY A 74 4.91 4.47 -0.55
CA GLY A 74 4.71 4.33 -2.00
C GLY A 74 5.72 5.14 -2.82
N ASP A 75 5.99 6.38 -2.41
CA ASP A 75 6.96 7.24 -3.09
C ASP A 75 8.40 6.72 -2.95
N TRP A 76 8.72 6.12 -1.80
CA TRP A 76 9.99 5.41 -1.61
C TRP A 76 10.12 4.18 -2.52
N SER A 77 9.04 3.41 -2.68
CA SER A 77 9.01 2.24 -3.56
C SER A 77 9.22 2.60 -5.03
N ARG A 78 8.73 3.78 -5.44
CA ARG A 78 9.01 4.34 -6.79
C ARG A 78 10.47 4.74 -6.94
N HIS A 79 11.07 5.37 -5.93
CA HIS A 79 12.48 5.75 -5.95
C HIS A 79 13.43 4.55 -6.02
N MET A 80 13.13 3.45 -5.32
CA MET A 80 14.00 2.26 -5.32
C MET A 80 14.00 1.46 -6.62
N ARG A 81 12.95 1.56 -7.46
CA ARG A 81 12.97 0.91 -8.79
C ARG A 81 14.08 1.44 -9.69
N ILE A 82 14.56 2.66 -9.46
CA ILE A 82 15.64 3.30 -10.22
C ILE A 82 17.03 2.80 -9.75
N PHE A 83 17.14 2.32 -8.50
CA PHE A 83 18.38 1.85 -7.88
C PHE A 83 18.38 0.32 -7.68
N ARG A 84 18.21 -0.47 -8.75
CA ARG A 84 18.74 -1.83 -8.77
C ARG A 84 20.17 -1.79 -9.33
N PRO A 85 21.23 -1.60 -8.52
CA PRO A 85 22.56 -1.92 -9.01
C PRO A 85 22.54 -3.42 -9.33
N HIS A 86 22.82 -3.75 -10.59
CA HIS A 86 23.12 -5.09 -11.05
C HIS A 86 23.92 -5.82 -9.96
N GLN A 87 23.34 -6.86 -9.33
CA GLN A 87 24.14 -7.84 -8.62
C GLN A 87 25.05 -8.47 -9.67
N ARG A 88 26.25 -7.90 -9.87
CA ARG A 88 27.32 -8.58 -10.56
C ARG A 88 27.65 -9.78 -9.68
N ALA A 89 27.21 -10.95 -10.13
CA ALA A 89 27.67 -12.23 -9.63
C ALA A 89 29.21 -12.16 -9.54
N ARG A 90 29.73 -12.10 -8.32
CA ARG A 90 31.13 -12.39 -8.06
C ARG A 90 31.28 -13.89 -8.27
N THR A 91 31.52 -14.31 -9.50
CA THR A 91 32.16 -15.60 -9.77
C THR A 91 33.51 -15.55 -9.08
N SER A 92 33.64 -16.25 -7.96
CA SER A 92 34.93 -16.51 -7.34
C SER A 92 35.75 -17.34 -8.34
N LEU A 93 36.78 -16.72 -8.91
CA LEU A 93 37.87 -17.44 -9.55
C LEU A 93 38.64 -18.15 -8.44
N SER A 94 38.42 -19.46 -8.31
CA SER A 94 39.31 -20.34 -7.56
C SER A 94 40.63 -20.42 -8.35
N CYS A 95 41.71 -19.88 -7.80
CA CYS A 95 43.05 -20.12 -8.32
C CYS A 95 43.38 -21.61 -8.15
N LEU A 96 43.79 -22.25 -9.24
CA LEU A 96 44.55 -23.51 -9.26
C LEU A 96 46.03 -23.21 -9.08
#